data_AF-A0A3E2GW05-F1
#
_entry.id   AF-A0A3E2GW05-F1
#
_cell.length_a   1.000
_cell.length_b   1.000
_cell.length_c   1.000
_cell.angle_alpha   90.00
_cell.angle_beta   90.00
_cell.angle_gamma   90.00
#
_symmetry.space_group_name_H-M   'P 1'
#
loop_
_entity.id
_entity.type
_entity.pdbx_description
1 polymer ?
#
loop_
_entity_poly.entity_id
_entity_poly.type
_entity_poly.pdbx_seq_one_letter_code
_entity_poly.pdbx_strand_id
1 'polypeptide(L)'
;MVDKVAHTKRRAVIAAGYTGKETEYLESKVDQQISQFSKLIRTKYISTDTDVRPLDLAQKCGCFTLDTITNISFGSPSGFLVEDKG
;
A
#
# COMPACT_ATOMS: atom_id res chain seq x y z
N MET A 1 -22.92 -1.56 23.21
CA MET A 1 -23.69 -0.75 22.24
C MET A 1 -22.74 0.29 21.64
N VAL A 2 -22.55 0.30 20.32
CA VAL A 2 -21.73 1.34 19.66
C VAL A 2 -22.48 2.66 19.74
N ASP A 3 -21.83 3.69 20.28
CA ASP A 3 -22.33 5.07 20.24
C ASP A 3 -22.46 5.50 18.76
N LYS A 4 -23.70 5.61 18.30
CA LYS A 4 -24.02 5.91 16.90
C LYS A 4 -23.55 7.30 16.47
N VAL A 5 -23.51 8.26 17.39
CA VAL A 5 -23.08 9.64 17.10
C VAL A 5 -21.56 9.69 16.95
N ALA A 6 -20.84 9.06 17.87
CA ALA A 6 -19.38 8.94 17.79
C ALA A 6 -18.92 8.10 16.58
N HIS A 7 -19.65 7.03 16.24
CA HIS A 7 -19.37 6.21 15.06
C HIS A 7 -19.60 6.99 13.75
N THR A 8 -20.70 7.75 13.65
CA THR A 8 -21.01 8.55 12.46
C THR A 8 -20.01 9.68 12.27
N LYS A 9 -19.60 10.35 13.35
CA LYS A 9 -18.57 11.41 13.30
C LYS A 9 -17.21 10.87 12.83
N ARG A 10 -16.79 9.69 13.32
CA ARG A 10 -15.57 9.02 12.83
C ARG A 10 -15.66 8.62 11.36
N ARG A 11 -16.81 8.09 10.92
CA ARG A 11 -17.03 7.77 9.50
C ARG A 11 -16.95 9.00 8.61
N ALA A 12 -17.45 10.16 9.05
CA ALA A 12 -17.39 11.40 8.28
C ALA A 12 -15.94 11.89 8.08
N VAL A 13 -15.10 11.81 9.12
CA VAL A 13 -13.66 12.16 9.04
C VAL A 13 -12.93 11.21 8.10
N ILE A 14 -13.20 9.90 8.21
CA ILE A 14 -12.60 8.89 7.33
C ILE A 14 -13.06 9.12 5.88
N ALA A 15 -14.36 9.37 5.65
CA ALA A 15 -14.93 9.57 4.33
C ALA A 15 -14.33 10.77 3.58
N ALA A 16 -13.98 11.87 4.28
CA ALA A 16 -13.29 13.00 3.67
C ALA A 16 -11.98 12.57 2.98
N GLY A 17 -11.19 11.71 3.63
CA GLY A 17 -9.97 11.12 3.09
C GLY A 17 -10.17 10.22 1.85
N TYR A 18 -11.40 9.75 1.59
CA TYR A 18 -11.75 8.96 0.40
C TYR A 18 -12.43 9.78 -0.71
N THR A 19 -12.78 11.05 -0.46
CA THR A 19 -13.48 11.92 -1.44
C THR A 19 -12.56 12.54 -2.48
N GLY A 20 -11.25 12.28 -2.42
CA GLY A 20 -10.26 12.80 -3.37
C GLY A 20 -9.95 14.30 -3.22
N LYS A 21 -10.82 15.06 -2.55
CA LYS A 21 -10.74 16.53 -2.40
C LYS A 21 -9.56 17.02 -1.55
N GLU A 22 -9.03 16.17 -0.67
CA GLU A 22 -7.84 16.47 0.18
C GLU A 22 -6.61 15.65 -0.21
N THR A 23 -6.73 14.79 -1.23
CA THR A 23 -5.64 13.91 -1.68
C THR A 23 -5.36 14.13 -3.16
N GLU A 24 -4.95 15.34 -3.50
CA GLU A 24 -4.47 15.75 -4.83
C GLU A 24 -3.34 14.83 -5.36
N TYR A 25 -2.73 14.04 -4.47
CA TYR A 25 -1.65 13.10 -4.76
C TYR A 25 -2.01 11.62 -4.60
N LEU A 26 -3.30 11.26 -4.43
CA LEU A 26 -3.70 9.86 -4.17
C LEU A 26 -3.20 8.93 -5.27
N GLU A 27 -3.57 9.22 -6.53
CA GLU A 27 -3.19 8.41 -7.69
C GLU A 27 -1.67 8.33 -7.81
N SER A 28 -0.98 9.46 -7.70
CA SER A 28 0.50 9.50 -7.75
C SER A 28 1.15 8.66 -6.66
N LYS A 29 0.62 8.66 -5.42
CA LYS A 29 1.13 7.83 -4.32
C LYS A 29 0.89 6.34 -4.54
N VAL A 30 -0.25 5.98 -5.13
CA VAL A 30 -0.52 4.58 -5.53
C VAL A 30 0.44 4.16 -6.64
N ASP A 31 0.63 4.99 -7.67
CA ASP A 31 1.55 4.73 -8.78
C ASP A 31 3.00 4.56 -8.29
N GLN A 32 3.44 5.39 -7.35
CA GLN A 32 4.74 5.23 -6.70
C GLN A 32 4.87 3.85 -6.05
N GLN A 33 3.85 3.39 -5.33
CA GLN A 33 3.90 2.08 -4.67
C GLN A 33 3.83 0.91 -5.66
N ILE A 34 3.06 1.04 -6.75
CA ILE A 34 3.02 0.05 -7.84
C ILE A 34 4.41 -0.06 -8.50
N SER A 35 5.07 1.07 -8.70
CA SER A 35 6.42 1.12 -9.24
C SER A 35 7.43 0.42 -8.31
N GLN A 36 7.35 0.66 -6.99
CA GLN A 36 8.19 -0.06 -6.01
C GLN A 36 7.91 -1.57 -6.01
N PHE A 37 6.64 -1.98 -6.08
CA PHE A 37 6.30 -3.39 -6.13
C PHE A 37 6.84 -4.07 -7.40
N SER A 38 6.67 -3.41 -8.55
CA SER A 38 7.20 -3.87 -9.82
C SER A 38 8.73 -3.96 -9.79
N LYS A 39 9.40 -2.99 -9.17
CA LYS A 39 10.85 -2.99 -8.99
C LYS A 39 11.29 -4.18 -8.15
N LEU A 40 10.63 -4.48 -7.02
CA LEU A 40 10.93 -5.64 -6.19
C LEU A 40 10.86 -6.95 -6.98
N ILE A 41 9.78 -7.14 -7.74
CA ILE A 41 9.60 -8.34 -8.58
C ILE A 41 10.72 -8.45 -9.60
N ARG A 42 11.02 -7.34 -10.31
CA ARG A 42 12.04 -7.30 -11.36
C ARG A 42 13.46 -7.54 -10.84
N THR A 43 13.77 -7.11 -9.63
CA THR A 43 15.12 -7.23 -9.06
C THR A 43 15.35 -8.56 -8.34
N LYS A 44 14.31 -9.13 -7.70
CA LYS A 44 14.48 -10.29 -6.82
C LYS A 44 13.74 -11.56 -7.24
N TYR A 45 12.66 -11.46 -8.02
CA TYR A 45 11.74 -12.58 -8.25
C TYR A 45 11.58 -13.00 -9.72
N ILE A 46 12.40 -12.45 -10.63
CA ILE A 46 12.47 -12.97 -12.00
C ILE A 46 13.22 -14.29 -11.98
N SER A 47 12.53 -15.36 -12.37
CA SER A 47 13.12 -16.68 -12.55
C SER A 47 13.83 -16.77 -13.91
N THR A 48 14.83 -17.64 -14.01
CA THR A 48 15.49 -18.04 -15.26
C THR A 48 15.32 -19.54 -15.51
N ASP A 49 15.81 -20.04 -16.64
CA ASP A 49 15.77 -21.48 -16.96
C ASP A 49 16.50 -22.36 -15.94
N THR A 50 17.42 -21.77 -15.15
CA THR A 50 18.26 -22.49 -14.19
C THR A 50 18.05 -22.07 -12.73
N ASP A 51 17.27 -21.02 -12.48
CA ASP A 51 17.07 -20.45 -11.14
C ASP A 51 15.62 -19.98 -10.96
N VAL A 52 14.84 -20.75 -10.20
CA VAL A 52 13.44 -20.43 -9.89
C VAL A 52 13.38 -19.61 -8.62
N ARG A 53 12.79 -18.41 -8.72
CA ARG A 53 12.65 -17.45 -7.61
C ARG A 53 11.17 -17.23 -7.30
N PRO A 54 10.58 -18.06 -6.43
CA PRO A 54 9.15 -17.97 -6.14
C PRO A 54 8.83 -16.70 -5.34
N LEU A 55 7.70 -16.10 -5.68
CA LEU A 55 7.13 -14.95 -4.99
C LEU A 55 5.87 -15.40 -4.25
N ASP A 56 5.82 -15.21 -2.92
CA ASP A 56 4.55 -15.24 -2.20
C ASP A 56 3.78 -13.96 -2.50
N LEU A 57 2.86 -14.06 -3.47
CA LEU A 57 2.08 -12.91 -3.92
C LEU A 57 1.15 -12.39 -2.81
N ALA A 58 0.56 -13.27 -2.00
CA ALA A 58 -0.37 -12.86 -0.94
C ALA A 58 0.35 -12.01 0.11
N GLN A 59 1.53 -12.46 0.52
CA GLN A 59 2.37 -11.71 1.45
C GLN A 59 2.80 -10.35 0.88
N LYS A 60 3.29 -10.30 -0.37
CA LYS A 60 3.77 -9.03 -0.93
C LYS A 60 2.64 -8.06 -1.28
N CYS A 61 1.46 -8.56 -1.63
CA CYS A 61 0.25 -7.73 -1.71
C CYS A 61 -0.11 -7.10 -0.36
N GLY A 62 0.08 -7.82 0.75
CA GLY A 62 -0.06 -7.26 2.10
C GLY A 62 0.93 -6.12 2.37
N CYS A 63 2.21 -6.32 2.06
CA CYS A 63 3.25 -5.30 2.17
C CYS A 63 2.95 -4.06 1.31
N PHE A 64 2.53 -4.27 0.06
CA PHE A 64 2.09 -3.21 -0.85
C PHE A 64 0.94 -2.42 -0.23
N THR A 65 -0.09 -3.11 0.28
CA THR A 65 -1.27 -2.47 0.86
C THR A 65 -0.91 -1.60 2.06
N LEU A 66 -0.05 -2.10 2.95
CA LEU A 66 0.41 -1.35 4.12
C LEU A 66 1.19 -0.10 3.70
N ASP A 67 2.18 -0.24 2.82
CA ASP A 67 2.98 0.89 2.36
C ASP A 67 2.15 1.94 1.61
N THR A 68 1.17 1.50 0.78
CA THR A 68 0.24 2.41 0.10
C THR A 68 -0.59 3.20 1.10
N ILE A 69 -1.22 2.52 2.07
CA ILE A 69 -2.08 3.17 3.06
C ILE A 69 -1.26 4.12 3.95
N THR A 70 -0.06 3.73 4.38
CA THR A 70 0.79 4.62 5.19
C THR A 70 1.30 5.81 4.39
N ASN A 71 1.64 5.64 3.11
CA ASN A 71 2.05 6.75 2.25
C ASN A 71 0.88 7.74 2.05
N ILE A 72 -0.33 7.23 1.81
CA ILE A 72 -1.52 8.07 1.69
C ILE A 72 -1.79 8.81 3.01
N SER A 73 -1.77 8.09 4.13
CA SER A 73 -2.19 8.61 5.45
C SER A 73 -1.17 9.54 6.10
N PHE A 74 0.13 9.24 5.97
CA PHE A 74 1.21 9.89 6.71
C PHE A 74 2.25 10.57 5.81
N GLY A 75 2.09 10.50 4.48
CA GLY A 75 2.99 11.12 3.51
C GLY A 75 4.28 10.34 3.23
N SER A 76 4.49 9.20 3.87
CA SER A 76 5.63 8.31 3.62
C SER A 76 5.26 6.83 3.77
N PRO A 77 5.80 5.93 2.93
CA PRO A 77 5.59 4.49 3.07
C PRO A 77 6.36 3.95 4.30
N SER A 78 5.86 2.88 4.91
CA SER A 78 6.57 2.19 6.00
C SER A 78 7.84 1.46 5.53
N GLY A 79 7.92 1.11 4.24
CA GLY A 79 9.11 0.53 3.62
C GLY A 79 9.08 -0.99 3.46
N PHE A 80 7.95 -1.65 3.72
CA PHE A 80 7.83 -3.11 3.68
C PHE A 80 8.21 -3.71 2.31
N LEU A 81 7.87 -3.05 1.21
CA LEU A 81 8.27 -3.51 -0.13
C LEU A 81 9.76 -3.34 -0.40
N VAL A 82 10.37 -2.25 0.08
CA VAL A 82 11.80 -1.96 -0.15
C VAL A 82 12.67 -2.92 0.64
N GLU A 83 12.29 -3.17 1.90
CA GLU A 83 12.96 -4.12 2.78
C GLU A 83 12.65 -5.57 2.43
N ASP A 84 11.62 -5.81 1.60
CA ASP A 84 11.16 -7.14 1.22
C ASP A 84 10.82 -7.99 2.45
N LYS A 85 10.08 -7.37 3.38
CA LYS A 85 9.69 -8.03 4.62
C LYS A 85 8.82 -9.25 4.33
N GLY A 86 9.11 -10.33 5.05
CA GLY A 86 8.44 -11.62 4.95
C GLY A 86 8.16 -12.20 6.33
#